data_AF-A0A7W8JIF3-F1
#
_entry.id   AF-A0A7W8JIF3-F1
#
_cell.length_a   1.000
_cell.length_b   1.000
_cell.length_c   1.000
_cell.angle_alpha   90.00
_cell.angle_beta   90.00
_cell.angle_gamma   90.00
#
_symmetry.space_group_name_H-M   'P 1'
#
loop_
_entity.id
_entity.type
_entity.pdbx_description
1 polymer ?
#
loop_
_entity_poly.entity_id
_entity_poly.type
_entity_poly.pdbx_seq_one_letter_code
_entity_poly.pdbx_strand_id
1 'polypeptide(L)'
;MKPARILWLTSLALVSLVASAQTNLPAVKVTSPAYSSQHGGYLISGDFRVDPRMPSVVFPAQALMKDDILSIEPIHLQDNEYLVLQECASTDCHEASLVRFWKSDDIGGDDARRNRVWITHENKYFIWLKRLPEVSGASCGQGWLMFEPRTTKCGSHFTSFQQISPPLMLIPDGDLAAFHQDAVLKSIQADPVRVAQQTHEGSTYVVTYEGGSTVRIRRMHAEHEN
;
A
#
# COMPACT_ATOMS: atom_id res chain seq x y z
N MET A 1 -15.84 103.02 -10.00
CA MET A 1 -16.59 101.75 -10.12
C MET A 1 -16.29 100.89 -8.89
N LYS A 2 -17.32 100.49 -8.12
CA LYS A 2 -17.30 99.45 -7.06
C LYS A 2 -17.19 98.04 -7.73
N PRO A 3 -17.14 96.91 -6.99
CA PRO A 3 -16.22 96.45 -5.92
C PRO A 3 -15.81 94.94 -6.13
N ALA A 4 -15.04 94.32 -5.21
CA ALA A 4 -15.02 92.88 -4.78
C ALA A 4 -13.58 92.50 -4.34
N ARG A 5 -13.20 92.13 -3.09
CA ARG A 5 -13.69 91.18 -2.06
C ARG A 5 -13.82 89.72 -2.54
N ILE A 6 -12.94 88.84 -2.02
CA ILE A 6 -13.05 87.38 -1.69
C ILE A 6 -11.63 87.03 -1.16
N LEU A 7 -11.27 86.76 0.10
CA LEU A 7 -11.69 85.87 1.21
C LEU A 7 -11.60 84.35 0.92
N TRP A 8 -10.64 83.72 1.63
CA TRP A 8 -10.65 82.34 2.18
C TRP A 8 -10.23 81.24 1.18
N LEU A 9 -9.47 80.18 1.50
CA LEU A 9 -9.36 79.35 2.72
C LEU A 9 -8.05 78.51 2.67
N THR A 10 -7.30 78.48 3.77
CA THR A 10 -6.22 77.51 4.03
C THR A 10 -6.80 76.10 4.25
N SER A 11 -6.45 75.12 3.40
CA SER A 11 -6.74 73.70 3.66
C SER A 11 -5.56 73.05 4.40
N LEU A 12 -5.76 72.74 5.69
CA LEU A 12 -4.93 71.77 6.41
C LEU A 12 -5.28 70.37 5.88
N ALA A 13 -4.35 69.75 5.15
CA ALA A 13 -4.42 68.32 4.85
C ALA A 13 -3.97 67.52 6.09
N LEU A 14 -4.95 66.96 6.81
CA LEU A 14 -4.73 65.93 7.82
C LEU A 14 -4.22 64.66 7.12
N VAL A 15 -2.93 64.35 7.29
CA VAL A 15 -2.35 63.08 6.85
C VAL A 15 -2.77 62.02 7.87
N SER A 16 -3.81 61.27 7.53
CA SER A 16 -4.25 60.10 8.28
C SER A 16 -3.18 59.01 8.18
N LEU A 17 -2.38 58.84 9.23
CA LEU A 17 -1.53 57.66 9.44
C LEU A 17 -2.45 56.46 9.68
N VAL A 18 -2.73 55.71 8.61
CA VAL A 18 -3.33 54.38 8.73
C VAL A 18 -2.24 53.46 9.29
N ALA A 19 -2.27 53.23 10.61
CA ALA A 19 -1.47 52.19 11.23
C ALA A 19 -1.97 50.85 10.70
N SER A 20 -1.31 50.30 9.68
CA SER A 20 -1.48 48.90 9.28
C SER A 20 -1.03 48.03 10.44
N ALA A 21 -1.99 47.52 11.22
CA ALA A 21 -1.75 46.45 12.15
C ALA A 21 -1.30 45.22 11.36
N GLN A 22 0.02 45.02 11.24
CA GLN A 22 0.59 43.78 10.74
C GLN A 22 0.22 42.68 11.74
N THR A 23 -0.83 41.93 11.41
CA THR A 23 -1.20 40.71 12.13
C THR A 23 -0.13 39.68 11.78
N ASN A 24 0.93 39.60 12.60
CA ASN A 24 1.89 38.51 12.51
C ASN A 24 1.18 37.23 12.97
N LEU A 25 0.67 36.48 12.01
CA LEU A 25 0.16 35.13 12.23
C LEU A 25 1.33 34.26 12.74
N PRO A 26 1.12 33.40 13.74
CA PRO A 26 2.16 32.51 14.22
C PRO A 26 2.65 31.65 13.06
N ALA A 27 3.97 31.58 12.89
CA ALA A 27 4.60 30.69 11.94
C ALA A 27 4.26 29.24 12.34
N VAL A 28 3.23 28.68 11.71
CA VAL A 28 2.90 27.26 11.85
C VAL A 28 4.04 26.50 11.21
N LYS A 29 4.90 25.91 12.05
CA LYS A 29 5.97 25.04 11.59
C LYS A 29 5.33 23.73 11.17
N VAL A 30 4.87 23.65 9.91
CA VAL A 30 4.38 22.42 9.30
C VAL A 30 5.54 21.44 9.31
N THR A 31 5.51 20.50 10.25
CA THR A 31 6.46 19.40 10.28
C THR A 31 5.93 18.35 9.32
N SER A 32 6.68 18.08 8.25
CA SER A 32 6.33 16.99 7.33
C SER A 32 6.15 15.69 8.13
N PRO A 33 5.16 14.84 7.78
CA PRO A 33 4.95 13.57 8.47
C PRO A 33 6.24 12.74 8.56
N ALA A 34 6.35 11.88 9.57
CA ALA A 34 7.52 11.03 9.72
C ALA A 34 7.80 10.22 8.44
N TYR A 35 9.08 10.02 8.12
CA TYR A 35 9.51 9.25 6.95
C TYR A 35 8.85 9.69 5.65
N SER A 36 8.70 11.01 5.45
CA SER A 36 8.09 11.55 4.23
C SER A 36 9.04 12.36 3.37
N SER A 37 8.75 12.39 2.08
CA SER A 37 9.36 13.27 1.09
C SER A 37 8.31 13.75 0.10
N GLN A 38 8.53 14.90 -0.52
CA GLN A 38 7.67 15.40 -1.59
C GLN A 38 8.35 15.17 -2.94
N HIS A 39 7.61 14.60 -3.89
CA HIS A 39 8.10 14.42 -5.25
C HIS A 39 6.95 14.39 -6.25
N GLY A 40 7.06 15.19 -7.33
CA GLY A 40 6.09 15.19 -8.42
C GLY A 40 4.65 15.52 -8.02
N GLY A 41 4.44 16.37 -7.00
CA GLY A 41 3.11 16.72 -6.47
C GLY A 41 2.52 15.69 -5.49
N TYR A 42 3.29 14.65 -5.13
CA TYR A 42 2.88 13.66 -4.14
C TYR A 42 3.68 13.81 -2.86
N LEU A 43 2.99 13.68 -1.73
CA LEU A 43 3.58 13.34 -0.45
C LEU A 43 3.81 11.83 -0.40
N ILE A 44 5.07 11.43 -0.43
CA ILE A 44 5.51 10.05 -0.33
C ILE A 44 5.85 9.75 1.12
N SER A 45 5.27 8.70 1.70
CA SER A 45 5.50 8.29 3.09
C SER A 45 5.90 6.82 3.18
N GLY A 46 6.95 6.56 3.96
CA GLY A 46 7.36 5.23 4.39
C GLY A 46 6.87 4.90 5.80
N ASP A 47 5.90 5.63 6.35
CA ASP A 47 5.43 5.45 7.73
C ASP A 47 4.54 4.21 7.87
N PHE A 48 5.19 3.04 7.91
CA PHE A 48 4.59 1.72 8.10
C PHE A 48 5.20 1.04 9.33
N ARG A 49 4.46 0.10 9.91
CA ARG A 49 4.87 -0.58 11.15
C ARG A 49 4.41 -2.02 11.14
N VAL A 50 5.14 -2.86 11.87
CA VAL A 50 4.72 -4.22 12.22
C VAL A 50 3.82 -4.18 13.46
N ASP A 51 2.74 -4.95 13.51
CA ASP A 51 1.91 -5.05 14.74
C ASP A 51 2.66 -5.92 15.77
N PRO A 52 2.99 -5.39 16.96
CA PRO A 52 3.68 -6.15 17.99
C PRO A 52 2.93 -7.42 18.44
N ARG A 53 1.61 -7.46 18.28
CA ARG A 53 0.75 -8.60 18.62
C ARG A 53 0.62 -9.60 17.47
N MET A 54 0.89 -9.15 16.24
CA MET A 54 0.84 -9.95 15.02
C MET A 54 2.13 -9.69 14.22
N PRO A 55 3.25 -10.30 14.61
CA PRO A 55 4.58 -9.95 14.09
C PRO A 55 4.82 -10.33 12.61
N SER A 56 3.81 -10.85 11.93
CA SER A 56 3.81 -11.13 10.48
C SER A 56 3.11 -10.05 9.65
N VAL A 57 2.47 -9.08 10.29
CA VAL A 57 1.59 -8.11 9.64
C VAL A 57 2.23 -6.72 9.62
N VAL A 58 2.32 -6.16 8.42
CA VAL A 58 2.73 -4.77 8.16
C VAL A 58 1.48 -3.95 7.84
N PHE A 59 1.37 -2.77 8.46
CA PHE A 59 0.25 -1.85 8.23
C PHE A 59 0.76 -0.40 8.17
N PRO A 60 0.05 0.48 7.46
CA PRO A 60 0.39 1.91 7.43
C PRO A 60 0.09 2.54 8.79
N ALA A 61 1.00 3.37 9.30
CA ALA A 61 0.83 4.03 10.60
C ALA A 61 -0.34 5.03 10.60
N GLN A 62 -0.74 5.49 9.42
CA GLN A 62 -1.88 6.36 9.19
C GLN A 62 -2.90 5.63 8.33
N ALA A 63 -4.19 5.90 8.54
CA ALA A 63 -5.26 5.33 7.72
C ALA A 63 -5.04 5.72 6.25
N LEU A 64 -5.24 4.74 5.36
CA LEU A 64 -5.20 5.00 3.93
C LEU A 64 -6.49 5.71 3.53
N MET A 65 -6.32 6.80 2.81
CA MET A 65 -7.39 7.63 2.29
C MET A 65 -7.72 7.22 0.86
N LYS A 66 -8.93 7.56 0.44
CA LYS A 66 -9.29 7.46 -0.97
C LYS A 66 -8.25 8.21 -1.83
N ASP A 67 -7.92 7.62 -2.98
CA ASP A 67 -6.96 8.12 -3.96
C ASP A 67 -5.48 8.06 -3.50
N ASP A 68 -5.21 7.50 -2.32
CA ASP A 68 -3.86 7.06 -1.98
C ASP A 68 -3.38 5.98 -2.95
N ILE A 69 -2.07 5.96 -3.18
CA ILE A 69 -1.41 4.91 -3.95
C ILE A 69 -0.42 4.20 -3.05
N LEU A 70 -0.62 2.90 -2.85
CA LEU A 70 0.38 2.03 -2.25
C LEU A 70 1.34 1.55 -3.34
N SER A 71 2.62 1.84 -3.19
CA SER A 71 3.69 1.24 -3.98
C SER A 71 4.31 0.11 -3.14
N ILE A 72 4.05 -1.13 -3.51
CA ILE A 72 4.56 -2.34 -2.86
C ILE A 72 5.41 -3.08 -3.87
N GLU A 73 6.70 -3.15 -3.59
CA GLU A 73 7.73 -3.69 -4.48
C GLU A 73 8.48 -4.80 -3.74
N PRO A 74 8.12 -6.08 -3.97
CA PRO A 74 8.97 -7.18 -3.54
C PRO A 74 10.32 -7.06 -4.25
N ILE A 75 11.42 -7.18 -3.50
CA ILE A 75 12.78 -7.20 -4.06
C ILE A 75 13.26 -8.62 -4.23
N HIS A 76 12.88 -9.47 -3.29
CA HIS A 76 13.16 -10.90 -3.31
C HIS A 76 12.02 -11.63 -2.61
N LEU A 77 11.53 -12.70 -3.26
CA LEU A 77 10.59 -13.68 -2.70
C LEU A 77 11.14 -15.07 -3.03
N GLN A 78 10.97 -16.03 -2.11
CA GLN A 78 11.23 -17.44 -2.41
C GLN A 78 10.15 -18.00 -3.36
N ASP A 79 10.43 -19.11 -4.05
CA ASP A 79 9.52 -19.67 -5.06
C ASP A 79 8.15 -20.10 -4.52
N ASN A 80 8.11 -20.47 -3.24
CA ASN A 80 6.91 -20.91 -2.56
C ASN A 80 6.24 -19.80 -1.74
N GLU A 81 6.73 -18.56 -1.87
CA GLU A 81 6.26 -17.42 -1.11
C GLU A 81 5.37 -16.48 -1.92
N TYR A 82 4.34 -16.00 -1.22
CA TYR A 82 3.31 -15.13 -1.76
C TYR A 82 3.16 -13.94 -0.83
N LEU A 83 3.52 -12.75 -1.32
CA LEU A 83 3.23 -11.50 -0.61
C LEU A 83 1.78 -11.15 -0.88
N VAL A 84 1.05 -10.75 0.16
CA VAL A 84 -0.40 -10.54 0.09
C VAL A 84 -0.74 -9.15 0.63
N LEU A 85 -1.57 -8.42 -0.11
CA LEU A 85 -2.28 -7.24 0.36
C LEU A 85 -3.76 -7.60 0.51
N GLN A 86 -4.27 -7.45 1.73
CA GLN A 86 -5.67 -7.65 2.06
C GLN A 86 -6.27 -6.38 2.66
N GLU A 87 -7.60 -6.29 2.57
CA GLU A 87 -8.40 -5.30 3.27
C GLU A 87 -9.52 -5.97 4.05
N CYS A 88 -9.99 -5.35 5.14
CA CYS A 88 -11.16 -5.86 5.86
C CYS A 88 -12.42 -5.77 4.96
N ALA A 89 -13.14 -6.87 4.79
CA ALA A 89 -14.40 -6.90 4.05
C ALA A 89 -15.62 -6.68 4.97
N SER A 90 -15.48 -6.98 6.26
CA SER A 90 -16.49 -6.74 7.29
C SER A 90 -16.04 -5.64 8.27
N THR A 91 -17.00 -5.04 9.00
CA THR A 91 -16.73 -3.96 9.96
C THR A 91 -15.89 -4.40 11.15
N ASP A 92 -16.01 -5.66 11.55
CA ASP A 92 -15.23 -6.34 12.59
C ASP A 92 -13.96 -7.03 12.07
N CYS A 93 -13.75 -7.02 10.75
CA CYS A 93 -12.63 -7.67 10.07
C CYS A 93 -12.53 -9.18 10.30
N HIS A 94 -13.66 -9.86 10.54
CA HIS A 94 -13.71 -11.33 10.50
C HIS A 94 -13.59 -11.89 9.08
N GLU A 95 -13.93 -11.09 8.07
CA GLU A 95 -13.68 -11.37 6.67
C GLU A 95 -12.73 -10.33 6.08
N ALA A 96 -11.89 -10.76 5.16
CA ALA A 96 -10.95 -9.95 4.43
C ALA A 96 -11.05 -10.23 2.93
N SER A 97 -10.92 -9.17 2.12
CA SER A 97 -10.86 -9.24 0.67
C SER A 97 -9.41 -9.22 0.21
N LEU A 98 -9.07 -10.12 -0.72
CA LEU A 98 -7.77 -10.17 -1.38
C LEU A 98 -7.66 -9.02 -2.39
N VAL A 99 -6.85 -8.01 -2.07
CA VAL A 99 -6.66 -6.86 -2.98
C VAL A 99 -5.65 -7.20 -4.07
N ARG A 100 -4.52 -7.80 -3.68
CA ARG A 100 -3.44 -8.21 -4.58
C ARG A 100 -2.53 -9.22 -3.92
N PHE A 101 -1.84 -10.02 -4.73
CA PHE A 101 -0.71 -10.82 -4.29
C PHE A 101 0.45 -10.70 -5.29
N TRP A 102 1.65 -11.04 -4.82
CA TRP A 102 2.88 -11.15 -5.62
C TRP A 102 3.54 -12.50 -5.33
N LYS A 103 4.24 -13.04 -6.32
CA LYS A 103 4.94 -14.33 -6.29
C LYS A 103 6.30 -14.17 -6.97
N SER A 104 7.22 -15.12 -6.81
CA SER A 104 8.62 -14.97 -7.27
C SER A 104 8.77 -14.68 -8.77
N ASP A 105 7.88 -15.21 -9.62
CA ASP A 105 7.85 -15.00 -11.07
C ASP A 105 7.09 -13.74 -11.52
N ASP A 106 6.39 -13.08 -10.59
CA ASP A 106 5.65 -11.82 -10.81
C ASP A 106 6.09 -10.75 -9.81
N ILE A 107 7.37 -10.81 -9.40
CA ILE A 107 8.02 -9.70 -8.73
C ILE A 107 8.06 -8.57 -9.75
N GLY A 108 7.19 -7.58 -9.58
CA GLY A 108 7.14 -6.43 -10.45
C GLY A 108 8.50 -5.74 -10.44
N GLY A 109 9.25 -5.89 -11.54
CA GLY A 109 10.39 -5.04 -11.84
C GLY A 109 9.93 -3.61 -12.10
N ASP A 110 10.61 -2.89 -13.01
CA ASP A 110 10.36 -1.47 -13.29
C ASP A 110 8.93 -1.12 -13.79
N ASP A 111 8.03 -2.10 -13.99
CA ASP A 111 6.62 -1.86 -14.32
C ASP A 111 5.84 -1.41 -13.08
N ALA A 112 5.78 -0.08 -12.92
CA ALA A 112 5.02 0.60 -11.88
C ALA A 112 3.52 0.20 -11.81
N ARG A 113 2.92 -0.38 -12.86
CA ARG A 113 1.51 -0.83 -12.82
C ARG A 113 1.31 -2.09 -11.98
N ARG A 114 2.35 -2.91 -11.80
CA ARG A 114 2.27 -4.17 -11.04
C ARG A 114 2.41 -3.94 -9.55
N ASN A 115 3.17 -2.92 -9.18
CA ASN A 115 3.53 -2.61 -7.80
C ASN A 115 2.67 -1.51 -7.19
N ARG A 116 1.88 -0.79 -7.99
CA ARG A 116 1.01 0.28 -7.50
C ARG A 116 -0.44 -0.19 -7.36
N VAL A 117 -0.97 -0.01 -6.16
CA VAL A 117 -2.37 -0.28 -5.83
C VAL A 117 -3.03 1.05 -5.46
N TRP A 118 -4.10 1.39 -6.19
CA TRP A 118 -4.92 2.56 -5.91
C TRP A 118 -5.93 2.22 -4.83
N ILE A 119 -5.99 3.05 -3.79
CA ILE A 119 -6.96 2.93 -2.72
C ILE A 119 -8.25 3.62 -3.16
N THR A 120 -9.30 2.84 -3.31
CA THR A 120 -10.58 3.31 -3.85
C THR A 120 -11.52 3.86 -2.77
N HIS A 121 -11.31 3.46 -1.51
CA HIS A 121 -12.05 3.91 -0.35
C HIS A 121 -11.23 3.76 0.94
N GLU A 122 -11.63 4.45 2.00
CA GLU A 122 -10.99 4.34 3.30
C GLU A 122 -11.30 2.98 3.93
N ASN A 123 -10.25 2.23 4.28
CA ASN A 123 -10.39 0.92 4.92
C ASN A 123 -9.12 0.54 5.68
N LYS A 124 -9.17 -0.57 6.41
CA LYS A 124 -8.00 -1.19 7.04
C LYS A 124 -7.34 -2.13 6.06
N TYR A 125 -6.14 -1.77 5.62
CA TYR A 125 -5.29 -2.56 4.75
C TYR A 125 -4.12 -3.15 5.53
N PHE A 126 -3.72 -4.36 5.17
CA PHE A 126 -2.61 -5.04 5.82
C PHE A 126 -1.86 -5.94 4.83
N ILE A 127 -0.54 -5.99 5.02
CA ILE A 127 0.41 -6.66 4.13
C ILE A 127 1.10 -7.77 4.93
N TRP A 128 1.20 -8.96 4.34
CA TRP A 128 1.76 -10.13 5.00
C TRP A 128 2.27 -11.15 3.98
N LEU A 129 3.10 -12.09 4.43
CA LEU A 129 3.75 -13.08 3.56
C LEU A 129 3.27 -14.50 3.92
N LYS A 130 2.94 -15.30 2.90
CA LYS A 130 2.52 -16.70 3.06
C LYS A 130 3.47 -17.63 2.34
N ARG A 131 3.72 -18.80 2.94
CA ARG A 131 4.29 -19.96 2.23
C ARG A 131 3.19 -20.92 1.84
N LEU A 132 3.16 -21.28 0.57
CA LEU A 132 2.32 -22.34 0.01
C LEU A 132 3.21 -23.51 -0.40
N PRO A 133 2.68 -24.71 -0.66
CA PRO A 133 3.53 -25.81 -1.11
C PRO A 133 4.18 -25.49 -2.46
N GLU A 134 5.41 -25.95 -2.63
CA GLU A 134 6.03 -25.99 -3.95
C GLU A 134 5.25 -26.95 -4.84
N VAL A 135 4.87 -26.48 -6.03
CA VAL A 135 4.05 -27.23 -6.97
C VAL A 135 4.72 -27.28 -8.32
N SER A 136 4.74 -28.46 -8.93
CA SER A 136 5.24 -28.63 -10.29
C SER A 136 4.07 -28.86 -11.23
N GLY A 137 3.85 -27.93 -12.16
CA GLY A 137 2.75 -27.97 -13.13
C GLY A 137 2.86 -29.03 -14.24
N ALA A 138 3.86 -29.91 -14.15
CA ALA A 138 4.15 -30.92 -15.17
C ALA A 138 3.01 -31.94 -15.39
N SER A 139 2.05 -32.07 -14.46
CA SER A 139 1.04 -33.13 -14.56
C SER A 139 -0.26 -32.87 -13.76
N CYS A 140 -0.84 -31.68 -13.82
CA CYS A 140 -2.25 -31.56 -13.43
C CYS A 140 -3.10 -32.33 -14.44
N GLY A 141 -3.49 -33.55 -14.09
CA GLY A 141 -4.19 -34.46 -14.99
C GLY A 141 -3.23 -35.23 -15.90
N GLN A 142 -2.57 -36.24 -15.33
CA GLN A 142 -2.20 -37.41 -16.12
C GLN A 142 -3.45 -38.28 -16.24
N GLY A 143 -4.07 -38.28 -17.42
CA GLY A 143 -4.92 -39.41 -17.78
C GLY A 143 -4.10 -40.68 -17.58
N TRP A 144 -4.65 -41.65 -16.85
CA TRP A 144 -4.05 -42.97 -16.61
C TRP A 144 -3.62 -43.72 -17.89
N LEU A 145 -4.07 -43.26 -19.06
CA LEU A 145 -3.69 -43.74 -20.38
C LEU A 145 -2.75 -42.73 -21.05
N MET A 146 -1.56 -43.20 -21.44
CA MET A 146 -0.52 -42.43 -22.18
C MET A 146 -0.99 -41.77 -23.50
N PHE A 147 -2.26 -41.89 -23.89
CA PHE A 147 -2.82 -41.43 -25.16
C PHE A 147 -3.96 -40.42 -25.00
N GLU A 148 -4.22 -39.91 -23.78
CA GLU A 148 -5.32 -38.99 -23.54
C GLU A 148 -4.85 -37.53 -23.74
N PRO A 149 -5.37 -36.79 -24.75
CA PRO A 149 -4.85 -35.48 -25.14
C PRO A 149 -5.27 -34.33 -24.20
N ARG A 150 -5.82 -34.64 -23.03
CA ARG A 150 -6.30 -33.66 -22.03
C ARG A 150 -5.35 -33.55 -20.84
N THR A 151 -4.06 -33.43 -21.10
CA THR A 151 -3.12 -32.97 -20.07
C THR A 151 -3.29 -31.46 -19.93
N THR A 152 -3.98 -31.01 -18.88
CA THR A 152 -4.01 -29.59 -18.54
C THR A 152 -2.61 -29.19 -18.10
N LYS A 153 -1.91 -28.38 -18.91
CA LYS A 153 -0.64 -27.81 -18.47
C LYS A 153 -0.92 -26.88 -17.30
N CYS A 154 -0.42 -27.21 -16.12
CA CYS A 154 -0.44 -26.32 -14.98
C CYS A 154 0.84 -25.48 -14.92
N GLY A 155 0.76 -24.34 -14.26
CA GLY A 155 1.94 -23.55 -13.88
C GLY A 155 2.67 -24.14 -12.68
N SER A 156 3.82 -23.55 -12.33
CA SER A 156 4.60 -23.86 -11.12
C SER A 156 4.19 -23.06 -9.88
N HIS A 157 3.21 -22.16 -10.01
CA HIS A 157 2.69 -21.33 -8.94
C HIS A 157 1.16 -21.34 -8.97
N PHE A 158 0.56 -21.12 -7.81
CA PHE A 158 -0.87 -20.83 -7.73
C PHE A 158 -1.13 -19.42 -8.29
N THR A 159 -2.11 -19.32 -9.18
CA THR A 159 -2.44 -18.05 -9.87
C THR A 159 -3.84 -17.56 -9.56
N SER A 160 -4.62 -18.35 -8.82
CA SER A 160 -6.01 -18.08 -8.50
C SER A 160 -6.26 -18.41 -7.03
N PHE A 161 -7.05 -17.56 -6.39
CA PHE A 161 -7.29 -17.58 -4.95
C PHE A 161 -8.70 -17.10 -4.65
N GLN A 162 -9.26 -17.55 -3.54
CA GLN A 162 -10.53 -17.05 -3.06
C GLN A 162 -10.46 -15.54 -2.77
N GLN A 163 -11.41 -14.79 -3.34
CA GLN A 163 -11.45 -13.33 -3.22
C GLN A 163 -11.76 -12.86 -1.80
N ILE A 164 -12.62 -13.57 -1.08
CA ILE A 164 -13.00 -13.27 0.30
C ILE A 164 -12.66 -14.49 1.15
N SER A 165 -11.93 -14.27 2.24
CA SER A 165 -11.54 -15.29 3.20
C SER A 165 -11.42 -14.67 4.59
N PRO A 166 -11.30 -15.46 5.67
CA PRO A 166 -10.87 -14.89 6.94
C PRO A 166 -9.49 -14.21 6.80
N PRO A 167 -9.18 -13.23 7.68
CA PRO A 167 -7.94 -12.46 7.59
C PRO A 167 -6.71 -13.35 7.74
N LEU A 168 -5.61 -12.96 7.08
CA LEU A 168 -4.33 -13.67 7.14
C LEU A 168 -4.38 -15.11 6.59
N MET A 169 -5.37 -15.40 5.76
CA MET A 169 -5.45 -16.62 4.98
C MET A 169 -5.40 -16.33 3.49
N LEU A 170 -4.68 -17.20 2.78
CA LEU A 170 -4.57 -17.19 1.32
C LEU A 170 -4.93 -18.60 0.88
N ILE A 171 -6.07 -18.73 0.21
CA ILE A 171 -6.68 -20.02 -0.12
C ILE A 171 -6.60 -20.18 -1.64
N PRO A 172 -5.65 -21.00 -2.14
CA PRO A 172 -5.58 -21.31 -3.57
C PRO A 172 -6.83 -22.01 -4.05
N ASP A 173 -7.24 -21.72 -5.28
CA ASP A 173 -8.31 -22.44 -5.98
C ASP A 173 -7.89 -22.79 -7.43
N GLY A 174 -8.80 -23.42 -8.17
CA GLY A 174 -8.54 -23.94 -9.51
C GLY A 174 -7.88 -25.32 -9.55
N ASP A 175 -7.55 -25.77 -10.76
CA ASP A 175 -7.11 -27.15 -11.02
C ASP A 175 -5.82 -27.54 -10.28
N LEU A 176 -4.87 -26.62 -10.17
CA LEU A 176 -3.60 -26.86 -9.47
C LEU A 176 -3.82 -27.04 -7.96
N ALA A 177 -4.71 -26.24 -7.38
CA ALA A 177 -5.08 -26.37 -5.97
C ALA A 177 -5.83 -27.67 -5.70
N ALA A 178 -6.73 -28.07 -6.60
CA ALA A 178 -7.44 -29.34 -6.52
C ALA A 178 -6.49 -30.54 -6.62
N PHE A 179 -5.49 -30.47 -7.50
CA PHE A 179 -4.49 -31.53 -7.65
C PHE A 179 -3.58 -31.68 -6.42
N HIS A 180 -3.26 -30.57 -5.74
CA HIS A 180 -2.42 -30.55 -4.54
C HIS A 180 -3.20 -30.36 -3.23
N GLN A 181 -4.48 -30.77 -3.19
CA GLN A 181 -5.43 -30.44 -2.12
C GLN A 181 -4.88 -30.72 -0.70
N ASP A 182 -4.27 -31.88 -0.45
CA ASP A 182 -3.76 -32.24 0.87
C ASP A 182 -2.62 -31.33 1.34
N ALA A 183 -1.72 -30.94 0.43
CA ALA A 183 -0.62 -30.04 0.72
C ALA A 183 -1.12 -28.59 0.90
N VAL A 184 -2.09 -28.18 0.07
CA VAL A 184 -2.72 -26.87 0.15
C VAL A 184 -3.45 -26.71 1.49
N LEU A 185 -4.28 -27.67 1.90
CA LEU A 185 -5.02 -27.61 3.16
C LEU A 185 -4.11 -27.45 4.38
N LYS A 186 -2.98 -28.17 4.41
CA LYS A 186 -1.97 -28.03 5.47
C LYS A 186 -1.34 -26.64 5.47
N SER A 187 -1.01 -26.10 4.28
CA SER A 187 -0.39 -24.78 4.18
C SER A 187 -1.35 -23.65 4.54
N ILE A 188 -2.64 -23.77 4.24
CA ILE A 188 -3.65 -22.76 4.61
C ILE A 188 -3.66 -22.56 6.13
N GLN A 189 -3.58 -23.64 6.90
CA GLN A 189 -3.58 -23.62 8.37
C GLN A 189 -2.30 -23.07 9.00
N ALA A 190 -1.19 -23.00 8.26
CA ALA A 190 0.06 -22.46 8.79
C ALA A 190 -0.04 -20.94 9.01
N ASP A 191 0.66 -20.40 10.01
CA ASP A 191 0.69 -18.95 10.20
C ASP A 191 1.44 -18.24 9.07
N PRO A 192 1.12 -16.96 8.78
CA PRO A 192 1.96 -16.10 7.96
C PRO A 192 3.40 -16.02 8.45
N VAL A 193 4.33 -15.79 7.53
CA VAL A 193 5.75 -15.64 7.83
C VAL A 193 5.96 -14.36 8.64
N ARG A 194 6.75 -14.46 9.72
CA ARG A 194 7.04 -13.33 10.58
C ARG A 194 8.02 -12.36 9.94
N VAL A 195 7.92 -11.09 10.35
CA VAL A 195 8.92 -10.07 10.04
C VAL A 195 10.13 -10.26 10.93
N ALA A 196 11.29 -10.47 10.32
CA ALA A 196 12.57 -10.59 11.01
C ALA A 196 13.21 -9.23 11.27
N GLN A 197 13.09 -8.31 10.30
CA GLN A 197 13.68 -6.98 10.37
C GLN A 197 12.80 -5.94 9.66
N GLN A 198 12.77 -4.72 10.20
CA GLN A 198 12.15 -3.56 9.57
C GLN A 198 13.09 -2.36 9.67
N THR A 199 13.11 -1.52 8.64
CA THR A 199 13.87 -0.27 8.62
C THR A 199 13.19 0.77 7.73
N HIS A 200 13.61 2.03 7.85
CA HIS A 200 13.16 3.12 6.99
C HIS A 200 14.36 3.68 6.21
N GLU A 201 14.24 3.70 4.89
CA GLU A 201 15.20 4.30 3.97
C GLU A 201 14.59 5.57 3.37
N GLY A 202 14.76 6.69 4.08
CA GLY A 202 14.11 7.96 3.73
C GLY A 202 12.58 7.82 3.82
N SER A 203 11.88 7.97 2.69
CA SER A 203 10.43 7.77 2.58
C SER A 203 10.03 6.39 2.07
N THR A 204 10.91 5.40 2.21
CA THR A 204 10.63 3.99 1.88
C THR A 204 10.70 3.14 3.13
N TYR A 205 9.65 2.38 3.39
CA TYR A 205 9.68 1.33 4.40
C TYR A 205 10.28 0.06 3.79
N VAL A 206 11.20 -0.58 4.48
CA VAL A 206 11.82 -1.84 4.03
C VAL A 206 11.62 -2.89 5.10
N VAL A 207 11.01 -4.01 4.70
CA VAL A 207 10.73 -5.15 5.57
C VAL A 207 11.41 -6.39 5.05
N THR A 208 12.02 -7.15 5.95
CA THR A 208 12.60 -8.47 5.68
C THR A 208 11.89 -9.52 6.52
N TYR A 209 11.35 -10.53 5.86
CA TYR A 209 10.66 -11.65 6.48
C TYR A 209 11.64 -12.77 6.85
N GLU A 210 11.25 -13.64 7.79
CA GLU A 210 12.00 -14.85 8.09
C GLU A 210 12.18 -15.69 6.82
N GLY A 211 13.42 -16.04 6.47
CA GLY A 211 13.75 -16.67 5.18
C GLY A 211 14.38 -15.72 4.16
N GLY A 212 14.51 -14.43 4.48
CA GLY A 212 15.32 -13.48 3.72
C GLY A 212 14.59 -12.71 2.63
N SER A 213 13.29 -12.94 2.46
CA SER A 213 12.47 -12.20 1.49
C SER A 213 12.28 -10.75 1.92
N THR A 214 12.46 -9.83 0.99
CA THR A 214 12.52 -8.39 1.26
C THR A 214 11.52 -7.64 0.40
N VAL A 215 10.83 -6.66 1.00
CA VAL A 215 9.81 -5.84 0.34
C VAL A 215 10.03 -4.37 0.67
N ARG A 216 9.90 -3.50 -0.34
CA ARG A 216 9.88 -2.04 -0.21
C ARG A 216 8.45 -1.54 -0.32
N ILE A 217 8.04 -0.66 0.59
CA ILE A 217 6.67 -0.16 0.68
C ILE A 217 6.68 1.36 0.80
N ARG A 218 5.80 2.01 0.05
CA ARG A 218 5.56 3.46 0.10
C ARG A 218 4.07 3.74 -0.03
N ARG A 219 3.60 4.77 0.65
CA ARG A 219 2.32 5.43 0.41
C ARG A 219 2.59 6.71 -0.37
N MET A 220 1.80 7.00 -1.39
CA MET A 220 1.83 8.26 -2.13
C MET A 220 0.45 8.89 -2.04
N HIS A 221 0.37 10.12 -1.54
CA HIS A 221 -0.85 10.90 -1.46
C HIS A 221 -0.69 12.17 -2.28
N ALA A 222 -1.66 12.52 -3.11
CA ALA A 222 -1.59 13.76 -3.86
C ALA A 222 -1.71 14.93 -2.87
N GLU A 223 -0.77 15.88 -2.89
CA GLU A 223 -0.97 17.12 -2.15
C GLU A 223 -2.00 17.95 -2.90
N HIS A 224 -3.22 18.01 -2.36
CA HIS A 224 -4.15 19.06 -2.76
C HIS A 224 -3.60 20.38 -2.23
N GLU A 225 -3.15 21.27 -3.12
CA GLU A 225 -2.98 22.69 -2.80
C GLU A 225 -4.35 23.20 -2.32
N ASN A 226 -4.49 23.39 -1.00
CA ASN A 226 -5.62 24.12 -0.42
C ASN A 226 -5.37 25.63 -0.53
#